data_AF-A0A7W8D8Z8-F1
#
_entry.id   AF-A0A7W8D8Z8-F1
#
_cell.length_a   1.000
_cell.length_b   1.000
_cell.length_c   1.000
_cell.angle_alpha   90.00
_cell.angle_beta   90.00
_cell.angle_gamma   90.00
#
_symmetry.space_group_name_H-M   'P 1'
#
loop_
_entity.id
_entity.type
_entity.pdbx_description
1 polymer ?
#
loop_
_entity_poly.entity_id
_entity_poly.type
_entity_poly.pdbx_seq_one_letter_code
_entity_poly.pdbx_strand_id
1 'polypeptide(L)' 'MEHIVNLHIERLPEGVYLATSDDVPGLVAQGAP' A
#
# COMPACT_ATOMS: atom_id res chain seq x y z
N MET A 1 8.12 -15.86 7.83
CA MET A 1 9.10 -14.79 8.14
C MET A 1 8.37 -13.46 8.02
N GLU A 2 8.65 -12.52 8.91
CA GLU A 2 7.96 -11.24 9.00
C GLU A 2 8.96 -10.10 8.83
N HIS A 3 8.54 -9.02 8.18
CA HIS A 3 9.36 -7.84 7.90
C HIS A 3 8.57 -6.57 8.22
N ILE A 4 9.27 -5.53 8.67
CA ILE A 4 8.72 -4.18 8.84
C ILE A 4 9.20 -3.35 7.65
N VAL A 5 8.27 -2.73 6.93
CA VAL A 5 8.55 -1.89 5.75
C VAL A 5 7.71 -0.62 5.82
N ASN A 6 8.16 0.43 5.13
CA ASN A 6 7.38 1.65 5.03
C ASN A 6 6.35 1.52 3.91
N LEU A 7 5.10 1.89 4.20
CA LEU A 7 4.02 1.92 3.22
C LEU A 7 3.69 3.37 2.85
N HIS A 8 3.64 3.64 1.55
CA HIS A 8 3.03 4.83 1.01
C HIS A 8 1.53 4.56 0.82
N ILE A 9 0.69 5.31 1.54
CA ILE A 9 -0.76 5.17 1.50
C ILE A 9 -1.36 6.39 0.80
N GLU A 10 -2.12 6.16 -0.26
CA GLU A 10 -2.84 7.19 -1.01
C GLU A 10 -4.34 6.89 -1.00
N ARG A 11 -5.18 7.91 -0.79
CA ARG A 11 -6.63 7.79 -0.95
C ARG A 11 -7.00 8.12 -2.38
N LEU A 12 -7.59 7.16 -3.09
CA LEU A 12 -7.99 7.34 -4.47
C LEU A 12 -9.41 7.94 -4.59
N PRO A 13 -9.74 8.58 -5.72
CA PRO A 13 -11.06 9.17 -5.97
C PRO A 13 -12.23 8.17 -5.87
N GLU A 14 -11.97 6.89 -6.10
CA GLU A 14 -12.94 5.80 -6.03
C GLU A 14 -13.32 5.44 -4.58
N GLY A 15 -12.72 6.08 -3.58
CA GLY A 15 -13.06 5.92 -2.17
C GLY A 15 -12.31 4.79 -1.45
N VAL A 16 -11.22 4.30 -2.05
CA VAL A 16 -10.35 3.23 -1.54
C VAL A 16 -8.95 3.77 -1.22
N TYR A 17 -8.17 2.99 -0.48
CA TYR A 17 -6.75 3.26 -0.23
C TYR A 17 -5.87 2.35 -1.08
N LEU A 18 -4.84 2.94 -1.68
CA LEU A 18 -3.76 2.24 -2.37
C LEU A 18 -2.52 2.25 -1.47
N ALA A 19 -1.95 1.07 -1.25
CA ALA A 19 -0.70 0.89 -0.52
C ALA A 19 0.39 0.39 -1.45
N THR A 20 1.54 1.07 -1.45
CA THR A 20 2.76 0.69 -2.17
C THR A 20 3.98 0.81 -1.26
N SER A 21 5.11 0.21 -1.62
CA SER A 21 6.37 0.34 -0.88
C SER A 21 7.56 0.29 -1.83
N ASP A 22 8.50 1.22 -1.64
CA ASP A 22 9.77 1.21 -2.38
C ASP A 22 10.71 0.11 -1.86
N ASP A 23 10.50 -0.36 -0.63
CA ASP A 23 11.30 -1.42 0.00
C ASP A 23 10.95 -2.82 -0.55
N VAL A 24 9.77 -2.98 -1.17
CA VAL A 24 9.27 -4.28 -1.68
C VAL A 24 8.81 -4.12 -3.14
N PRO A 25 9.68 -4.47 -4.11
CA PRO A 25 9.35 -4.37 -5.52
C PRO A 25 8.07 -5.13 -5.89
N GLY A 26 7.14 -4.42 -6.52
CA GLY A 26 5.85 -4.99 -6.94
C GLY A 26 4.81 -5.15 -5.82
N LEU A 27 5.08 -4.65 -4.61
CA LEU A 27 4.05 -4.58 -3.57
C LEU A 27 2.99 -3.56 -3.95
N VAL A 28 1.79 -4.05 -4.22
CA VAL A 28 0.59 -3.27 -4.46
C VAL A 28 -0.55 -3.92 -3.70
N ALA A 29 -1.23 -3.16 -2.85
CA ALA A 29 -2.44 -3.60 -2.17
C ALA A 29 -3.49 -2.49 -2.17
N GLN A 30 -4.77 -2.88 -2.23
CA GLN A 30 -5.89 -1.95 -2.21
C GLN A 30 -6.94 -2.42 -1.20
N GLY A 31 -7.51 -1.49 -0.45
CA GLY A 31 -8.54 -1.77 0.54
C GLY A 31 -9.58 -0.66 0.63
N ALA A 32 -10.82 -1.05 0.93
CA ALA A 32 -11.82 -0.11 1.42
C ALA A 32 -11.55 0.18 2.92
N PRO A 33 -11.95 1.35 3.44
CA PRO A 33 -11.89 1.64 4.87
C PRO A 33 -12.65 0.63 5.74
#